data_AF-A0A0B8QES2-F1
#
_entry.id   AF-A0A0B8QES2-F1
#
_cell.length_a   1.000
_cell.length_b   1.000
_cell.length_c   1.000
_cell.angle_alpha   90.00
_cell.angle_beta   90.00
_cell.angle_gamma   90.00
#
_symmetry.space_group_name_H-M   'P 1'
#
loop_
_entity.id
_entity.type
_entity.pdbx_description
1 polymer ?
#
loop_
_entity_poly.entity_id
_entity_poly.type
_entity_poly.pdbx_seq_one_letter_code
_entity_poly.pdbx_strand_id
1 'polypeptide(L)'
;MYALTNCTLFTGSDTLYQHAVIIDGDTIVKVCPQAELDSSIKTIDLEGANVSPGFIDLQLNGCGGVMFNDEINADTLQTMQAANQKSGCTSYLPTLSPLLMKICVRLLPLNVSSRRSMRINL
;
A
#
# COMPACT_ATOMS: atom_id res chain seq x y z
N MET A 1 14.15 -8.53 8.90
CA MET A 1 13.45 -7.79 9.97
C MET A 1 14.08 -6.43 10.26
N TYR A 2 13.26 -5.40 10.47
CA TYR A 2 13.65 -4.05 10.94
C TYR A 2 12.47 -3.41 11.70
N ALA A 3 12.72 -2.31 12.42
CA ALA A 3 11.68 -1.56 13.14
C ALA A 3 11.56 -0.11 12.67
N LEU A 4 10.33 0.39 12.54
CA LEU A 4 10.02 1.81 12.42
C LEU A 4 9.88 2.41 13.82
N THR A 5 10.54 3.54 14.09
CA THR A 5 10.62 4.16 15.43
C THR A 5 10.42 5.67 15.36
N ASN A 6 10.20 6.31 16.52
CA ASN A 6 10.02 7.76 16.64
C ASN A 6 8.93 8.28 15.70
N CYS A 7 7.71 7.76 15.88
CA CYS A 7 6.56 8.12 15.08
C CYS A 7 5.29 8.19 15.93
N THR A 8 4.28 8.88 15.40
CA THR A 8 2.89 8.73 15.87
C THR A 8 2.22 7.68 15.01
N LEU A 9 1.81 6.56 15.62
CA LEU A 9 1.26 5.41 14.90
C LEU A 9 -0.26 5.38 14.98
N PHE A 10 -0.92 5.35 13.83
CA PHE A 10 -2.36 5.19 13.67
C PHE A 10 -2.66 3.76 13.23
N THR A 11 -3.22 2.94 14.12
CA THR A 11 -3.48 1.51 13.83
C THR A 11 -4.80 1.27 13.10
N GLY A 12 -5.66 2.28 13.05
CA GLY A 12 -7.05 2.20 12.60
C GLY A 12 -8.05 2.13 13.76
N SER A 13 -7.64 1.63 14.92
CA SER A 13 -8.43 1.64 16.17
C SER A 13 -7.88 2.64 17.20
N ASP A 14 -6.56 2.80 17.25
CA ASP A 14 -5.86 3.53 18.29
C ASP A 14 -4.79 4.47 17.69
N THR A 15 -4.48 5.49 18.47
CA THR A 15 -3.32 6.36 18.25
C THR A 15 -2.27 6.04 19.31
N LEU A 16 -1.12 5.51 18.87
CA LEU A 16 -0.04 5.08 19.76
C LEU A 16 1.15 6.03 19.67
N TYR A 17 1.66 6.42 20.84
CA TYR A 17 2.86 7.24 21.01
C TYR A 17 3.96 6.40 21.63
N GLN A 18 5.23 6.71 21.33
CA GLN A 18 6.40 5.97 21.87
C GLN A 18 6.33 4.46 21.58
N HIS A 19 5.74 4.09 20.44
CA HIS A 19 5.64 2.71 19.94
C HIS A 19 6.50 2.53 18.69
N ALA A 20 6.80 1.27 18.39
CA ALA A 20 7.52 0.84 17.22
C ALA A 20 6.75 -0.25 16.47
N VAL A 21 6.98 -0.31 15.15
CA VAL A 21 6.42 -1.34 14.27
C VAL A 21 7.54 -2.20 13.73
N ILE A 22 7.50 -3.50 14.04
CA ILE A 22 8.47 -4.49 13.57
C ILE A 22 7.95 -5.10 12.27
N ILE A 23 8.76 -5.03 11.21
CA ILE A 23 8.44 -5.53 9.88
C ILE A 23 9.43 -6.64 9.52
N ASP A 24 8.91 -7.76 9.01
CA ASP A 24 9.72 -8.82 8.41
C ASP A 24 9.18 -9.20 7.03
N GLY A 25 10.00 -8.99 6.00
CA GLY A 25 9.56 -9.15 4.62
C GLY A 25 8.36 -8.25 4.29
N ASP A 26 7.24 -8.87 3.95
CA ASP A 26 5.97 -8.24 3.56
C ASP A 26 4.95 -8.17 4.70
N THR A 27 5.35 -8.52 5.93
CA THR A 27 4.43 -8.69 7.06
C THR A 27 4.83 -7.81 8.25
N ILE A 28 3.83 -7.23 8.91
CA ILE A 28 4.00 -6.59 10.22
C ILE A 28 4.00 -7.70 11.28
N VAL A 29 5.11 -7.86 11.99
CA VAL A 29 5.31 -8.95 12.96
C VAL A 29 4.84 -8.54 14.36
N LYS A 30 5.06 -7.28 14.74
CA LYS A 30 4.72 -6.79 16.08
C LYS A 30 4.55 -5.28 16.09
N VAL A 31 3.63 -4.79 16.93
CA VAL A 31 3.60 -3.42 17.42
C VAL A 31 3.84 -3.47 18.92
N CYS A 32 4.80 -2.70 19.43
CA CYS A 32 5.12 -2.68 20.86
C CYS A 32 5.68 -1.32 21.31
N PRO A 33 5.71 -1.03 22.62
CA PRO A 33 6.43 0.13 23.14
C PRO A 33 7.87 0.14 22.63
N GLN A 34 8.36 1.31 22.23
CA GLN A 34 9.72 1.45 21.67
C GLN A 34 10.79 1.06 22.70
N ALA A 35 10.51 1.23 23.99
CA ALA A 35 11.39 0.82 25.09
C ALA A 35 11.57 -0.70 25.20
N GLU A 36 10.70 -1.50 24.59
CA GLU A 36 10.77 -2.97 24.58
C GLU A 36 11.48 -3.52 23.33
N LEU A 37 11.95 -2.65 22.42
CA LEU A 37 12.70 -3.11 21.26
C LEU A 37 14.04 -3.73 21.67
N ASP A 38 14.36 -4.85 21.04
CA ASP A 38 15.69 -5.45 21.14
C ASP A 38 16.74 -4.48 20.56
N SER A 39 17.78 -4.18 21.34
CA SER A 39 18.90 -3.33 20.92
C SER A 39 19.62 -3.78 19.64
N SER A 40 19.47 -5.05 19.25
CA SER A 40 20.10 -5.62 18.05
C SER A 40 19.27 -5.44 16.77
N ILE A 41 18.00 -5.03 16.87
CA ILE A 41 17.16 -4.85 15.68
C ILE A 41 17.57 -3.58 14.91
N LYS A 42 17.66 -3.68 13.59
CA LYS A 42 17.87 -2.50 12.75
C LYS A 42 16.67 -1.57 12.86
N THR A 43 16.90 -0.31 13.19
CA THR A 43 15.87 0.72 13.29
C THR A 43 15.88 1.68 12.11
N ILE A 44 14.72 2.24 11.81
CA ILE A 44 14.51 3.39 10.92
C ILE A 44 13.82 4.46 11.77
N ASP A 45 14.54 5.56 12.03
CA ASP A 45 14.01 6.73 12.72
C ASP A 45 13.15 7.53 11.73
N LEU A 46 11.90 7.83 12.11
CA LEU A 46 10.94 8.57 11.29
C LEU A 46 10.81 10.04 11.71
N GLU A 47 11.68 10.53 12.59
CA GLU A 47 11.81 11.94 12.96
C GLU A 47 10.49 12.57 13.45
N GLY A 48 9.66 11.79 14.14
CA GLY A 48 8.37 12.21 14.67
C GLY A 48 7.23 12.20 13.63
N ALA A 49 7.45 11.66 12.44
CA ALA A 49 6.42 11.57 11.40
C ALA A 49 5.23 10.68 11.81
N ASN A 50 4.14 10.80 11.04
CA ASN A 50 2.96 9.98 11.19
C ASN A 50 3.09 8.68 10.39
N VAL A 51 2.69 7.56 11.01
CA VAL A 51 2.64 6.24 10.36
C VAL A 51 1.22 5.73 10.41
N SER A 52 0.73 5.24 9.28
CA SER A 52 -0.58 4.59 9.15
C SER A 52 -0.50 3.47 8.11
N PRO A 53 -1.50 2.58 8.02
CA PRO A 53 -1.67 1.74 6.85
C PRO A 53 -1.70 2.59 5.57
N GLY A 54 -1.08 2.08 4.50
CA GLY A 54 -1.14 2.76 3.21
C GLY A 54 -2.58 2.92 2.72
N PHE A 55 -2.86 4.04 2.05
CA PHE A 55 -4.22 4.33 1.61
C PHE A 55 -4.67 3.37 0.50
N ILE A 56 -5.98 3.12 0.48
CA ILE A 56 -6.64 2.28 -0.52
C ILE A 56 -7.63 3.15 -1.31
N ASP A 57 -7.36 3.35 -2.60
CA ASP A 57 -8.24 4.11 -3.48
C ASP A 57 -9.16 3.17 -4.28
N LEU A 58 -10.45 3.20 -3.97
CA LEU A 58 -11.44 2.33 -4.60
C LEU A 58 -11.88 2.80 -5.99
N GLN A 59 -11.53 4.02 -6.41
CA GLN A 59 -11.99 4.57 -7.67
C GLN A 59 -10.96 5.51 -8.32
N LEU A 60 -10.00 4.93 -9.05
CA LEU A 60 -8.97 5.69 -9.74
C LEU A 60 -8.97 5.44 -11.26
N ASN A 61 -9.32 6.46 -12.04
CA ASN A 61 -9.31 6.40 -13.51
C ASN A 61 -7.90 6.60 -14.11
N GLY A 62 -7.06 7.40 -13.46
CA GLY A 62 -5.74 7.78 -13.93
C GLY A 62 -5.03 8.72 -12.96
N CYS A 63 -3.69 8.70 -12.97
CA CYS A 63 -2.81 9.58 -12.23
C CYS A 63 -1.40 9.53 -12.85
N GLY A 64 -0.49 10.38 -12.39
CA GLY A 64 0.90 10.36 -12.91
C GLY A 64 1.03 10.75 -14.40
N GLY A 65 0.05 11.47 -14.94
CA GLY A 65 0.03 11.90 -16.35
C GLY A 65 -0.57 10.89 -17.33
N VAL A 66 -1.06 9.74 -16.85
CA VAL A 66 -1.70 8.71 -17.69
C VAL A 66 -3.15 8.45 -17.25
N MET A 67 -3.96 7.96 -18.18
CA MET A 67 -5.34 7.53 -17.96
C MET A 67 -5.52 6.09 -18.41
N PHE A 68 -6.06 5.25 -17.53
CA PHE A 68 -6.29 3.83 -17.85
C PHE A 68 -7.36 3.64 -18.94
N ASN A 69 -8.29 4.60 -19.07
CA ASN A 69 -9.26 4.59 -20.15
C ASN A 69 -8.65 4.84 -21.54
N ASP A 70 -7.50 5.52 -21.62
CA ASP A 70 -6.84 5.81 -22.90
C ASP A 70 -5.97 4.63 -23.34
N GLU A 71 -5.25 4.02 -22.39
CA GLU A 71 -4.38 2.87 -22.63
C GLU A 71 -4.58 1.77 -21.58
N ILE A 72 -5.19 0.65 -22.00
CA ILE A 72 -5.52 -0.49 -21.11
C ILE A 72 -4.38 -1.50 -21.15
N ASN A 73 -3.27 -1.18 -20.48
CA ASN A 73 -2.10 -2.05 -20.43
C ASN A 73 -1.39 -2.01 -19.05
N ALA A 74 -0.42 -2.90 -18.87
CA ALA A 74 0.32 -3.03 -17.62
C ALA A 74 1.24 -1.83 -17.32
N ASP A 75 1.77 -1.17 -18.34
CA ASP A 75 2.69 -0.03 -18.19
C ASP A 75 1.96 1.21 -17.66
N THR A 76 0.71 1.41 -18.08
CA THR A 76 -0.20 2.42 -17.52
C THR A 76 -0.44 2.17 -16.04
N LEU A 77 -0.72 0.92 -15.65
CA LEU A 77 -0.92 0.54 -14.24
C LEU A 77 0.34 0.73 -13.38
N GLN A 78 1.53 0.46 -13.94
CA GLN A 78 2.81 0.68 -13.25
C GLN A 78 3.06 2.17 -13.02
N THR A 79 2.81 3.00 -14.04
CA THR A 79 2.94 4.46 -13.94
C THR A 79 1.99 5.03 -12.89
N MET A 80 0.73 4.58 -12.89
CA MET A 80 -0.26 4.95 -11.88
C MET A 80 0.18 4.52 -10.47
N GLN A 81 0.68 3.29 -10.30
CA GLN A 81 1.17 2.82 -9.00
C GLN A 81 2.34 3.65 -8.47
N ALA A 82 3.32 3.99 -9.34
CA ALA A 82 4.46 4.81 -8.95
C ALA A 82 4.04 6.24 -8.56
N ALA A 83 2.99 6.78 -9.18
CA ALA A 83 2.42 8.07 -8.81
C ALA A 83 1.67 8.00 -7.46
N ASN A 84 0.86 6.94 -7.24
CA ASN A 84 0.12 6.71 -6.00
C ASN A 84 1.03 6.60 -4.76
N GLN A 85 2.18 5.95 -4.91
CA GLN A 85 3.14 5.83 -3.81
C GLN A 85 3.66 7.19 -3.30
N LYS A 86 3.73 8.21 -4.16
CA LYS A 86 4.16 9.56 -3.78
C LYS A 86 3.13 10.29 -2.91
N SER A 87 1.87 9.87 -2.94
CA SER A 87 0.78 10.42 -2.14
C SER A 87 0.34 9.50 -0.99
N GLY A 88 1.07 8.41 -0.74
CA GLY A 88 0.75 7.46 0.33
C GLY A 88 -0.30 6.40 -0.03
N CYS A 89 -0.76 6.34 -1.28
CA CYS A 89 -1.66 5.29 -1.76
C CYS A 89 -0.85 4.06 -2.19
N THR A 90 -1.13 2.91 -1.56
CA THR A 90 -0.36 1.68 -1.77
C THR A 90 -1.14 0.62 -2.55
N SER A 91 -2.47 0.74 -2.59
CA SER A 91 -3.37 -0.16 -3.32
C SER A 91 -4.52 0.62 -3.93
N TYR A 92 -4.98 0.22 -5.11
CA TYR A 92 -6.11 0.88 -5.76
C TYR A 92 -6.86 -0.05 -6.71
N LEU A 93 -8.08 0.34 -7.07
CA LEU A 93 -8.88 -0.30 -8.11
C LEU A 93 -8.87 0.57 -9.38
N PRO A 94 -8.16 0.14 -10.45
CA PRO A 94 -8.20 0.84 -11.74
C PRO A 94 -9.65 0.87 -12.26
N THR A 95 -10.15 2.08 -12.51
CA THR A 95 -11.54 2.28 -12.92
C THR A 95 -11.62 2.49 -14.42
N LEU A 96 -12.41 1.64 -15.09
CA LEU A 96 -12.77 1.79 -16.50
C LEU A 96 -14.17 2.38 -16.63
N SER A 97 -14.34 3.24 -17.62
CA SER A 97 -15.67 3.73 -17.98
C SER A 97 -16.57 2.57 -18.45
N PRO A 98 -17.90 2.66 -18.23
CA PRO A 98 -18.84 1.61 -18.66
C PRO A 98 -18.77 1.27 -20.16
N LEU A 99 -18.35 2.22 -21.00
CA LEU A 99 -18.16 2.01 -22.44
C LEU A 99 -16.98 1.06 -22.72
N LEU A 100 -15.84 1.30 -22.08
CA LEU A 100 -14.63 0.48 -22.25
C LEU A 100 -14.74 -0.87 -21.54
N MET A 101 -15.46 -0.93 -20.41
CA MET A 101 -15.71 -2.19 -19.70
C MET A 101 -16.41 -3.23 -20.60
N LYS A 102 -17.35 -2.80 -21.46
CA LYS A 102 -18.02 -3.68 -22.44
C LYS A 102 -17.07 -4.23 -23.51
N ILE A 103 -16.03 -3.47 -23.86
CA ILE A 103 -15.04 -3.85 -24.87
C ILE A 103 -14.02 -4.83 -24.27
N CYS A 104 -13.51 -4.56 -23.05
CA CYS A 104 -12.54 -5.44 -22.38
C CYS A 104 -13.09 -6.84 -22.08
N VAL A 105 -14.35 -6.95 -21.65
CA VAL A 105 -15.00 -8.25 -21.37
C VAL A 105 -15.12 -9.11 -22.64
N ARG A 106 -15.15 -8.49 -23.83
CA ARG A 106 -15.20 -9.21 -25.10
C ARG A 106 -13.83 -9.78 -25.53
N LEU A 107 -12.73 -9.27 -24.98
CA LEU A 107 -11.37 -9.47 -25.52
C LEU A 107 -10.39 -10.18 -24.57
N LEU A 108 -10.66 -10.29 -23.27
CA LEU A 108 -9.73 -10.94 -22.33
C LEU A 108 -10.00 -12.45 -22.20
N PRO A 109 -9.04 -13.35 -22.52
CA PRO A 109 -9.08 -14.72 -22.04
C PRO A 109 -8.91 -14.71 -20.52
N LEU A 110 -9.86 -15.31 -19.81
CA LEU A 110 -9.89 -15.42 -18.35
C LEU A 110 -8.70 -16.26 -17.85
N ASN A 111 -7.55 -15.65 -17.62
CA ASN A 111 -6.46 -16.27 -16.87
C ASN A 111 -6.02 -15.32 -15.75
N VAL A 112 -6.71 -15.41 -14.62
CA VAL A 112 -6.36 -14.70 -13.39
C VAL A 112 -5.56 -15.67 -12.51
N SER A 113 -4.23 -15.65 -12.61
CA SER A 113 -3.34 -16.34 -11.66
C SER A 113 -2.27 -15.40 -11.11
N SER A 114 -2.53 -14.84 -9.93
CA SER A 114 -1.61 -14.82 -8.77
C SER A 114 -2.11 -13.78 -7.76
N ARG A 115 -2.65 -14.24 -6.64
CA ARG A 115 -2.94 -13.41 -5.48
C ARG A 115 -1.67 -13.34 -4.64
N ARG A 116 -1.16 -12.15 -4.37
CA ARG A 116 -0.40 -11.87 -3.14
C ARG A 116 -1.08 -10.69 -2.45
N SER A 117 -2.04 -11.02 -1.58
CA SER A 117 -2.55 -10.05 -0.61
C SER A 117 -1.63 -10.09 0.60
N MET A 118 -1.26 -8.91 1.08
CA MET A 118 -0.67 -8.72 2.40
C MET A 118 -1.65 -9.34 3.41
N ARG A 119 -1.18 -10.31 4.20
CA ARG A 119 -1.97 -10.90 5.29
C ARG A 119 -1.60 -10.19 6.58
N ILE A 120 -2.58 -9.54 7.20
CA ILE A 120 -2.48 -9.05 8.56
C ILE A 120 -2.98 -10.19 9.44
N ASN A 121 -2.09 -10.83 10.20
CA ASN A 121 -2.50 -11.71 11.29
C ASN A 121 -2.62 -10.82 12.53
N LEU A 122 -3.85 -10.62 13.00
CA LEU A 122 -4.13 -10.11 14.35
C LEU A 122 -4.22 -11.28 15.32
#